data_AF-A0A6J0PPW6-F1
#
_entry.id   AF-A0A6J0PPW6-F1
#
_cell.length_a   1.000
_cell.length_b   1.000
_cell.length_c   1.000
_cell.angle_alpha   90.00
_cell.angle_beta   90.00
_cell.angle_gamma   90.00
#
_symmetry.space_group_name_H-M   'P 1'
#
loop_
_entity.id
_entity.type
_entity.pdbx_description
1 polymer ?
#
loop_
_entity_poly.entity_id
_entity_poly.type
_entity_poly.pdbx_seq_one_letter_code
_entity_poly.pdbx_strand_id
1 'polypeptide(L)'
;MSNWEEWSFGMVEGVGEERRGAPKLLPHLMKLELFYCPKLRALPEGLRHATNLQELYIRGADNLKEVNNLPSLKYLVVWVCPMLEHVENLDKLQKIYVTLETSTTDADGQTERLPQWLLELLQNAPTAMQSLKEFKLRCSLPLLKTFLKDGPNWPIIQPIPQVEIHDYDTFSSYIWYTKDPPTFEANIAESEESVD
;
A
#
# COMPACT_ATOMS: atom_id res chain seq x y z
N MET A 1 1.37 -11.27 -16.42
CA MET A 1 1.10 -10.72 -17.77
C MET A 1 2.29 -9.85 -18.17
N SER A 2 3.41 -10.47 -18.57
CA SER A 2 4.73 -9.83 -18.52
C SER A 2 4.96 -8.69 -19.51
N ASN A 3 4.18 -8.62 -20.60
CA ASN A 3 4.31 -7.58 -21.64
C ASN A 3 3.21 -6.52 -21.58
N TRP A 4 2.37 -6.51 -20.55
CA TRP A 4 1.21 -5.63 -20.51
C TRP A 4 1.61 -4.23 -20.04
N GLU A 5 1.63 -3.28 -20.98
CA GLU A 5 2.08 -1.89 -20.74
C GLU A 5 0.92 -0.95 -20.43
N GLU A 6 -0.17 -1.08 -21.17
CA GLU A 6 -1.33 -0.20 -21.10
C GLU A 6 -2.61 -1.00 -20.92
N TRP A 7 -3.45 -0.57 -19.98
CA TRP A 7 -4.80 -1.08 -19.81
C TRP A 7 -5.78 0.07 -19.99
N SER A 8 -6.67 -0.04 -20.97
CA SER A 8 -7.77 0.90 -21.18
C SER A 8 -9.05 0.14 -21.54
N PHE A 9 -10.21 0.74 -21.23
CA PHE A 9 -11.53 0.18 -21.59
C PHE A 9 -12.04 0.70 -22.95
N GLY A 10 -11.17 1.27 -23.79
CA GLY A 10 -11.53 1.69 -25.15
C GLY A 10 -12.60 2.80 -25.21
N MET A 11 -12.56 3.78 -24.31
CA MET A 11 -13.46 4.94 -24.39
C MET A 11 -12.84 6.02 -25.28
N VAL A 12 -13.52 6.32 -26.38
CA VAL A 12 -13.31 7.56 -27.14
C VAL A 12 -14.00 8.67 -26.35
N GLU A 13 -13.26 9.70 -25.95
CA GLU A 13 -13.88 10.95 -25.48
C GLU A 13 -14.60 11.60 -26.67
N GLY A 14 -15.85 11.19 -26.86
CA GLY A 14 -16.77 11.81 -27.80
C GLY A 14 -17.27 13.13 -27.22
N VAL A 15 -16.86 14.23 -27.86
CA VAL A 15 -17.35 15.58 -27.63
C VAL A 15 -18.88 15.60 -27.57
N GLY A 16 -19.41 16.07 -26.43
CA GLY A 16 -20.77 16.57 -26.30
C GLY A 16 -21.87 15.50 -26.23
N GLU A 17 -22.23 15.10 -25.01
CA GLU A 17 -23.64 15.08 -24.58
C GLU A 17 -23.73 14.84 -23.07
N GLU A 18 -24.50 15.69 -22.41
CA GLU A 18 -24.77 15.64 -20.98
C GLU A 18 -25.58 14.37 -20.58
N ARG A 19 -25.24 13.79 -19.42
CA ARG A 19 -26.19 13.15 -18.48
C ARG A 19 -26.96 11.88 -18.93
N ARG A 20 -26.29 10.87 -19.48
CA ARG A 20 -26.69 9.46 -19.21
C ARG A 20 -25.52 8.76 -18.54
N GLY A 21 -25.79 8.21 -17.36
CA GLY A 21 -24.78 7.64 -16.46
C GLY A 21 -23.72 6.86 -17.22
N ALA A 22 -22.46 7.24 -17.02
CA ALA A 22 -21.32 6.48 -17.53
C ALA A 22 -21.61 5.00 -17.26
N PRO A 23 -21.50 4.11 -18.27
CA PRO A 23 -21.77 2.70 -18.07
C PRO A 23 -20.96 2.26 -16.87
N LYS A 24 -21.62 1.65 -15.87
CA LYS A 24 -20.92 1.06 -14.72
C LYS A 24 -19.93 0.07 -15.30
N LEU A 25 -18.68 0.48 -15.43
CA LEU A 25 -17.63 -0.36 -15.95
C LEU A 25 -17.40 -1.45 -14.91
N LEU A 26 -17.51 -2.69 -15.37
CA LEU A 26 -17.37 -3.88 -14.52
C LEU A 26 -18.30 -3.80 -13.28
N PRO A 27 -19.63 -3.76 -13.48
CA PRO A 27 -20.60 -3.47 -12.43
C PRO A 27 -20.64 -4.52 -11.32
N HIS A 28 -19.97 -5.67 -11.50
CA HIS A 28 -19.87 -6.75 -10.54
C HIS A 28 -18.43 -7.01 -10.09
N LEU A 29 -17.44 -6.25 -10.57
CA LEU A 29 -16.06 -6.43 -10.12
C LEU A 29 -15.96 -5.97 -8.68
N MET A 30 -15.66 -6.93 -7.80
CA MET A 30 -15.46 -6.69 -6.36
C MET A 30 -14.01 -6.79 -5.94
N LYS A 31 -13.22 -7.55 -6.69
CA LYS A 31 -11.83 -7.86 -6.39
C LYS A 31 -11.03 -7.82 -7.69
N LEU A 32 -9.90 -7.12 -7.66
CA LEU A 32 -8.94 -7.04 -8.75
C LEU A 32 -7.57 -7.47 -8.25
N GLU A 33 -6.93 -8.38 -8.99
CA GLU A 33 -5.59 -8.85 -8.70
C GLU A 33 -4.68 -8.60 -9.90
N LEU A 34 -3.55 -7.93 -9.66
CA LEU A 34 -2.52 -7.61 -10.63
C LEU A 34 -1.23 -8.29 -10.19
N PHE A 35 -0.97 -9.46 -10.74
CA PHE A 35 0.21 -10.26 -10.41
C PHE A 35 1.21 -10.30 -11.56
N TYR A 36 2.44 -9.88 -11.28
CA TYR A 36 3.56 -9.86 -12.21
C TYR A 36 3.18 -9.16 -13.52
N CYS A 37 2.87 -7.89 -13.37
CA CYS A 37 2.56 -6.93 -14.44
C CYS A 37 3.66 -5.86 -14.50
N PRO A 38 4.94 -6.24 -14.70
CA PRO A 38 6.09 -5.36 -14.48
C PRO A 38 6.09 -4.14 -15.41
N LYS A 39 5.44 -4.25 -16.57
CA LYS A 39 5.36 -3.19 -17.55
C LYS A 39 4.17 -2.24 -17.37
N LEU A 40 3.20 -2.58 -16.53
CA LEU A 40 1.98 -1.81 -16.36
C LEU A 40 2.30 -0.46 -15.71
N ARG A 41 1.98 0.64 -16.39
CA ARG A 41 2.34 1.99 -15.93
C ARG A 41 1.27 2.67 -15.08
N ALA A 42 0.01 2.39 -15.38
CA ALA A 42 -1.16 2.98 -14.73
C ALA A 42 -2.33 2.01 -14.73
N LEU A 43 -3.24 2.18 -13.76
CA LEU A 43 -4.55 1.55 -13.78
C LEU A 43 -5.44 2.24 -14.84
N PRO A 44 -6.37 1.53 -15.50
CA PRO A 44 -7.29 2.14 -16.44
C PRO A 44 -8.18 3.15 -15.72
N GLU A 45 -8.28 4.36 -16.28
CA GLU A 45 -9.09 5.45 -15.74
C GLU A 45 -10.55 5.04 -15.47
N GLY A 46 -11.09 4.13 -16.29
CA GLY A 46 -12.43 3.58 -16.13
C GLY A 46 -12.70 2.84 -14.80
N LEU A 47 -11.67 2.40 -14.06
CA LEU A 47 -11.84 1.78 -12.74
C LEU A 47 -12.43 2.74 -11.71
N ARG A 48 -12.35 4.06 -11.91
CA ARG A 48 -13.06 5.04 -11.06
C ARG A 48 -14.58 4.84 -11.07
N HIS A 49 -15.11 4.21 -12.13
CA HIS A 49 -16.53 3.90 -12.27
C HIS A 49 -16.88 2.48 -11.78
N ALA A 50 -15.89 1.66 -11.39
CA ALA A 50 -16.09 0.33 -10.82
C ALA A 50 -16.52 0.44 -9.34
N THR A 51 -17.74 0.95 -9.13
CA THR A 51 -18.32 1.28 -7.81
C THR A 51 -18.47 0.11 -6.85
N ASN A 52 -18.26 -1.13 -7.29
CA ASN A 52 -18.29 -2.32 -6.44
C ASN A 52 -16.90 -2.89 -6.10
N LEU A 53 -15.82 -2.32 -6.65
CA LEU A 53 -14.46 -2.78 -6.38
C LEU A 53 -14.09 -2.45 -4.93
N GLN A 54 -13.88 -3.49 -4.13
CA GLN A 54 -13.59 -3.40 -2.70
C GLN A 54 -12.18 -3.87 -2.36
N GLU A 55 -11.57 -4.71 -3.19
CA GLU A 55 -10.28 -5.30 -2.94
C GLU A 55 -9.35 -5.15 -4.15
N LEU A 56 -8.14 -4.65 -3.92
CA LEU A 56 -7.09 -4.51 -4.92
C LEU A 56 -5.81 -5.13 -4.40
N TYR A 57 -5.30 -6.11 -5.13
CA TYR A 57 -4.03 -6.75 -4.86
C TYR A 57 -3.07 -6.46 -6.00
N ILE A 58 -1.89 -5.93 -5.68
CA ILE A 58 -0.86 -5.59 -6.65
C ILE A 58 0.43 -6.26 -6.22
N ARG A 59 1.02 -7.09 -7.10
CA ARG A 59 2.31 -7.75 -6.87
C ARG A 59 3.19 -7.63 -8.10
N GLY A 60 4.41 -7.10 -7.96
CA GLY A 60 5.38 -7.06 -9.07
C GLY A 60 4.86 -6.26 -10.26
N ALA A 61 4.29 -5.08 -9.98
CA ALA A 61 3.88 -4.10 -10.96
C ALA A 61 4.93 -2.99 -11.02
N ASP A 62 6.11 -3.34 -11.52
CA ASP A 62 7.34 -2.58 -11.31
C ASP A 62 7.29 -1.15 -11.85
N ASN A 63 6.57 -0.92 -12.94
CA ASN A 63 6.40 0.41 -13.55
C ASN A 63 5.13 1.16 -13.10
N LEU A 64 4.31 0.59 -12.21
CA LEU A 64 3.06 1.20 -11.79
C LEU A 64 3.35 2.40 -10.91
N LYS A 65 2.93 3.59 -11.35
CA LYS A 65 3.23 4.84 -10.63
C LYS A 65 2.16 5.31 -9.67
N GLU A 66 0.90 4.97 -9.94
CA GLU A 66 -0.22 5.51 -9.20
C GLU A 66 -1.35 4.51 -8.97
N VAL A 67 -1.96 4.62 -7.79
CA VAL A 67 -3.22 3.97 -7.42
C VAL A 67 -4.14 5.03 -6.84
N ASN A 68 -5.05 5.55 -7.66
CA ASN A 68 -5.92 6.66 -7.26
C ASN A 68 -7.38 6.43 -7.67
N ASN A 69 -8.28 7.21 -7.08
CA ASN A 69 -9.67 7.36 -7.50
C ASN A 69 -10.49 6.05 -7.49
N LEU A 70 -10.36 5.25 -6.42
CA LEU A 70 -11.12 4.01 -6.22
C LEU A 70 -12.13 4.17 -5.07
N PRO A 71 -13.33 4.75 -5.32
CA PRO A 71 -14.23 5.29 -4.28
C PRO A 71 -14.93 4.23 -3.39
N SER A 72 -14.78 2.95 -3.73
CA SER A 72 -15.34 1.83 -2.95
C SER A 72 -14.28 0.90 -2.38
N LEU A 73 -12.99 1.18 -2.63
CA LEU A 73 -11.91 0.32 -2.20
C LEU A 73 -11.83 0.31 -0.67
N LYS A 74 -11.80 -0.90 -0.10
CA LYS A 74 -11.71 -1.13 1.34
C LYS A 74 -10.41 -1.81 1.73
N TYR A 75 -9.84 -2.62 0.83
CA TYR A 75 -8.62 -3.37 1.07
C TYR A 75 -7.63 -3.18 -0.07
N LEU A 76 -6.45 -2.70 0.26
CA LEU A 76 -5.32 -2.55 -0.65
C LEU A 76 -4.16 -3.41 -0.18
N VAL A 77 -3.64 -4.26 -1.06
CA VAL A 77 -2.40 -5.00 -0.86
C VAL A 77 -1.40 -4.62 -1.93
N VAL A 78 -0.23 -4.13 -1.51
CA VAL A 78 0.87 -3.75 -2.39
C VAL A 78 2.11 -4.55 -2.01
N TRP A 79 2.56 -5.39 -2.92
CA TRP A 79 3.76 -6.19 -2.80
C TRP A 79 4.70 -5.86 -3.94
N VAL A 80 5.92 -5.42 -3.64
CA VAL A 80 6.96 -5.22 -4.66
C VAL A 80 6.50 -4.31 -5.81
N CYS A 81 6.37 -3.01 -5.53
CA CYS A 81 6.00 -1.99 -6.52
C CYS A 81 6.97 -0.80 -6.39
N PRO A 82 8.21 -0.93 -6.90
CA PRO A 82 9.29 0.04 -6.65
C PRO A 82 9.06 1.43 -7.25
N MET A 83 8.28 1.56 -8.33
CA MET A 83 7.99 2.86 -8.95
C MET A 83 6.67 3.49 -8.50
N LEU A 84 6.00 2.92 -7.49
CA LEU A 84 4.77 3.49 -6.96
C LEU A 84 5.10 4.82 -6.25
N GLU A 85 4.51 5.91 -6.73
CA GLU A 85 4.79 7.29 -6.29
C GLU A 85 3.55 7.92 -5.64
N HIS A 86 2.34 7.51 -6.03
CA HIS A 86 1.10 8.15 -5.56
C HIS A 86 0.02 7.13 -5.20
N VAL A 87 -0.55 7.26 -3.99
CA VAL A 87 -1.73 6.52 -3.55
C VAL A 87 -2.70 7.47 -2.85
N GLU A 88 -3.81 7.80 -3.50
CA GLU A 88 -4.70 8.88 -3.04
C GLU A 88 -6.17 8.65 -3.42
N ASN A 89 -7.07 9.48 -2.88
CA ASN A 89 -8.51 9.43 -3.13
C ASN A 89 -9.13 8.04 -2.86
N LEU A 90 -8.70 7.41 -1.75
CA LEU A 90 -9.17 6.11 -1.25
C LEU A 90 -9.99 6.29 0.05
N ASP A 91 -11.02 7.12 0.03
CA ASP A 91 -11.73 7.58 1.25
C ASP A 91 -12.37 6.46 2.11
N LYS A 92 -12.64 5.30 1.51
CA LYS A 92 -13.24 4.13 2.19
C LYS A 92 -12.23 3.05 2.57
N LEU A 93 -10.93 3.32 2.41
CA LEU A 93 -9.87 2.36 2.68
C LEU A 93 -9.86 1.99 4.17
N GLN A 94 -10.08 0.71 4.47
CA GLN A 94 -10.12 0.20 5.84
C GLN A 94 -8.87 -0.58 6.20
N LYS A 95 -8.23 -1.19 5.20
CA LYS A 95 -7.09 -2.07 5.40
C LYS A 95 -6.05 -1.79 4.33
N ILE A 96 -4.80 -1.66 4.76
CA ILE A 96 -3.66 -1.62 3.84
C ILE A 96 -2.57 -2.58 4.29
N TYR A 97 -2.08 -3.40 3.36
CA TYR A 97 -0.93 -4.26 3.57
C TYR A 97 0.15 -3.93 2.54
N VAL A 98 1.34 -3.56 3.02
CA VAL A 98 2.49 -3.24 2.18
C VAL A 98 3.63 -4.20 2.49
N THR A 99 4.31 -4.68 1.45
CA THR A 99 5.58 -5.40 1.56
C THR A 99 6.65 -4.68 0.75
N LEU A 100 7.67 -4.22 1.46
CA LEU A 100 8.87 -3.59 0.93
C LEU A 100 9.95 -4.68 0.85
N GLU A 101 10.30 -5.09 -0.37
CA GLU A 101 11.33 -6.10 -0.66
C GLU A 101 12.49 -5.45 -1.46
N THR A 102 12.79 -4.19 -1.20
CA THR A 102 13.87 -3.50 -1.93
C THR A 102 15.19 -3.68 -1.18
N SER A 103 16.07 -4.50 -1.75
CA SER A 103 17.49 -4.59 -1.37
C SER A 103 18.30 -3.34 -1.73
N THR A 104 17.67 -2.21 -2.03
CA THR A 104 18.37 -0.97 -2.34
C THR A 104 18.76 -0.29 -1.03
N THR A 105 19.70 -0.92 -0.32
CA THR A 105 20.66 -0.15 0.44
C THR A 105 21.26 0.87 -0.52
N ASP A 106 21.28 2.14 -0.13
CA ASP A 106 22.21 3.08 -0.75
C ASP A 106 23.65 2.51 -0.66
N ALA A 107 24.58 3.07 -1.42
CA ALA A 107 25.97 2.63 -1.42
C ALA A 107 26.62 2.64 -0.01
N ASP A 108 25.96 3.25 0.97
CA ASP A 108 26.37 3.42 2.36
C ASP A 108 25.71 2.42 3.33
N GLY A 109 24.86 1.50 2.85
CA GLY A 109 24.20 0.50 3.72
C GLY A 109 23.17 1.09 4.69
N GLN A 110 22.73 2.33 4.46
CA GLN A 110 21.78 3.01 5.33
C GLN A 110 20.33 2.62 5.05
N THR A 111 19.56 2.88 6.11
CA THR A 111 18.23 2.41 6.44
C THR A 111 17.24 2.57 5.29
N GLU A 112 16.60 1.47 4.90
CA GLU A 112 15.37 1.50 4.11
C GLU A 112 14.41 2.50 4.75
N ARG A 113 14.04 3.55 4.02
CA ARG A 113 13.07 4.55 4.50
C ARG A 113 11.68 4.14 4.05
N LEU A 114 10.67 4.58 4.81
CA LEU A 114 9.29 4.43 4.38
C LEU A 114 9.10 5.15 3.02
N PRO A 115 8.51 4.51 2.00
CA PRO A 115 8.23 5.17 0.74
C PRO A 115 7.39 6.43 0.94
N GLN A 116 7.71 7.49 0.19
CA GLN A 116 7.06 8.79 0.33
C GLN A 116 5.53 8.71 0.14
N TRP A 117 5.05 7.92 -0.82
CA TRP A 117 3.62 7.70 -1.05
C TRP A 117 2.90 7.12 0.17
N LEU A 118 3.57 6.22 0.91
CA LEU A 118 2.99 5.56 2.08
C LEU A 118 2.99 6.52 3.26
N LEU A 119 4.05 7.32 3.41
CA LEU A 119 4.11 8.39 4.38
C LEU A 119 2.98 9.41 4.16
N GLU A 120 2.77 9.85 2.93
CA GLU A 120 1.70 10.79 2.56
C GLU A 120 0.31 10.21 2.79
N LEU A 121 0.09 8.94 2.43
CA LEU A 121 -1.18 8.28 2.69
C LEU A 121 -1.51 8.19 4.19
N LEU A 122 -0.51 7.92 5.03
CA LEU A 122 -0.71 7.77 6.48
C LEU A 122 -0.71 9.11 7.24
N GLN A 123 -0.06 10.16 6.73
CA GLN A 123 0.02 11.45 7.42
C GLN A 123 -0.94 12.51 6.86
N ASN A 124 -1.08 12.58 5.54
CA ASN A 124 -1.64 13.74 4.84
C ASN A 124 -3.03 13.49 4.24
N ALA A 125 -3.57 12.27 4.31
CA ALA A 125 -4.89 11.92 3.81
C ALA A 125 -5.93 11.86 4.96
N PRO A 126 -6.55 13.00 5.36
CA PRO A 126 -7.44 13.05 6.52
C PRO A 126 -8.66 12.13 6.37
N THR A 127 -9.17 11.91 5.15
CA THR A 127 -10.32 11.01 4.91
C THR A 127 -9.94 9.54 4.98
N ALA A 128 -8.80 9.14 4.41
CA ALA A 128 -8.31 7.76 4.49
C ALA A 128 -7.98 7.38 5.94
N MET A 129 -7.31 8.27 6.70
CA MET A 129 -6.97 8.01 8.10
C MET A 129 -8.18 7.94 9.04
N GLN A 130 -9.33 8.51 8.66
CA GLN A 130 -10.57 8.35 9.42
C GLN A 130 -11.20 6.97 9.25
N SER A 131 -11.02 6.33 8.10
CA SER A 131 -11.64 5.03 7.79
C SER A 131 -10.70 3.85 7.99
N LEU A 132 -9.38 4.08 8.03
CA LEU A 132 -8.36 3.05 8.21
C LEU A 132 -8.47 2.37 9.58
N LYS A 133 -8.53 1.05 9.57
CA LYS A 133 -8.68 0.19 10.75
C LYS A 133 -7.46 -0.69 10.99
N GLU A 134 -6.81 -1.11 9.91
CA GLU A 134 -5.73 -2.09 9.95
C GLU A 134 -4.61 -1.67 9.01
N PHE A 135 -3.40 -1.60 9.54
CA PHE A 135 -2.17 -1.37 8.79
C PHE A 135 -1.22 -2.54 8.98
N LYS A 136 -0.80 -3.13 7.88
CA LYS A 136 0.20 -4.21 7.85
C LYS A 136 1.40 -3.76 7.05
N LEU A 137 2.58 -3.96 7.61
CA LEU A 137 3.84 -3.68 6.92
C LEU A 137 4.78 -4.87 7.05
N ARG A 138 5.42 -5.21 5.95
CA ARG A 138 6.56 -6.09 5.94
C ARG A 138 7.73 -5.31 5.35
N CYS A 139 8.80 -5.16 6.13
CA CYS A 139 9.94 -4.32 5.80
C CYS A 139 11.23 -4.88 6.43
N SER A 140 12.38 -4.30 6.12
CA SER A 140 13.64 -4.71 6.75
C SER A 140 13.65 -4.41 8.26
N LEU A 141 14.44 -5.17 9.01
CA LEU A 141 14.62 -4.96 10.45
C LEU A 141 15.03 -3.51 10.83
N PRO A 142 15.95 -2.83 10.12
CA PRO A 142 16.28 -1.43 10.42
C PRO A 142 15.07 -0.50 10.28
N LEU A 143 14.24 -0.66 9.24
CA LEU A 143 13.02 0.12 9.09
C LEU A 143 11.99 -0.24 10.16
N LEU A 144 11.81 -1.53 10.47
CA LEU A 144 10.92 -1.98 11.54
C LEU A 144 11.25 -1.31 12.89
N LYS A 145 12.54 -1.22 13.26
CA LYS A 145 13.00 -0.56 14.50
C LYS A 145 12.56 0.90 14.59
N THR A 146 12.36 1.59 13.46
CA THR A 146 11.88 2.99 13.46
C THR A 146 10.43 3.16 13.91
N PHE A 147 9.65 2.07 13.99
CA PHE A 147 8.26 2.06 14.46
C PHE A 147 8.10 1.69 15.94
N LEU A 148 9.19 1.45 16.68
CA LEU A 148 9.15 1.33 18.14
C LEU A 148 8.63 2.62 18.78
N LYS A 149 8.12 2.57 20.02
CA LYS A 149 7.41 3.70 20.68
C LYS A 149 8.15 5.04 20.68
N ASP A 150 9.48 5.02 20.75
CA ASP A 150 10.33 6.23 20.73
C ASP A 150 10.93 6.51 19.35
N GLY A 151 10.53 5.72 18.35
CA GLY A 151 11.00 5.80 16.97
C GLY A 151 10.28 6.88 16.15
N PRO A 152 10.92 7.36 15.07
CA PRO A 152 10.40 8.47 14.27
C PRO A 152 9.08 8.15 13.55
N ASN A 153 8.78 6.86 13.29
CA ASN A 153 7.58 6.46 12.59
C ASN A 153 6.42 6.07 13.53
N TRP A 154 6.63 6.01 14.84
CA TRP A 154 5.58 5.71 15.81
C TRP A 154 4.38 6.68 15.76
N PRO A 155 4.56 8.02 15.69
CA PRO A 155 3.44 8.96 15.63
C PRO A 155 2.55 8.77 14.39
N ILE A 156 3.09 8.17 13.32
CA ILE A 156 2.35 7.91 12.07
C ILE A 156 1.33 6.79 12.28
N ILE A 157 1.73 5.74 13.01
CA ILE A 157 0.92 4.52 13.17
C ILE A 157 0.04 4.54 14.42
N GLN A 158 0.38 5.34 15.44
CA GLN A 158 -0.37 5.47 16.69
C GLN A 158 -1.87 5.80 16.51
N PRO A 159 -2.31 6.60 15.49
CA PRO A 159 -3.73 6.84 15.28
C PRO A 159 -4.52 5.61 14.81
N ILE A 160 -3.86 4.60 14.23
CA ILE A 160 -4.45 3.46 13.54
C ILE A 160 -4.88 2.39 14.56
N PRO A 161 -6.11 1.82 14.49
CA PRO A 161 -6.60 0.89 15.50
C PRO A 161 -5.81 -0.41 15.65
N GLN A 162 -5.35 -0.99 14.55
CA GLN A 162 -4.59 -2.24 14.52
C GLN A 162 -3.39 -2.10 13.59
N VAL A 163 -2.21 -2.42 14.11
CA VAL A 163 -0.96 -2.34 13.36
C VAL A 163 -0.15 -3.61 13.58
N GLU A 164 0.28 -4.22 12.48
CA GLU A 164 1.17 -5.38 12.45
C GLU A 164 2.36 -5.06 11.53
N ILE A 165 3.57 -5.08 12.07
CA ILE A 165 4.80 -4.86 11.32
C ILE A 165 5.69 -6.07 11.51
N HIS A 166 6.18 -6.65 10.42
CA HIS A 166 7.04 -7.83 10.45
C HIS A 166 8.32 -7.57 9.68
N ASP A 167 9.43 -8.08 10.21
CA ASP A 167 10.66 -8.18 9.47
C ASP A 167 10.48 -9.17 8.32
N TYR A 168 10.92 -8.81 7.11
CA TYR A 168 10.78 -9.69 5.95
C TYR A 168 11.84 -10.78 5.90
N ASP A 169 13.04 -10.55 6.44
CA ASP A 169 14.17 -11.48 6.32
C ASP A 169 13.98 -12.73 7.19
N THR A 170 13.67 -12.53 8.47
CA THR A 170 13.67 -13.59 9.47
C THR A 170 12.28 -13.99 9.93
N PHE A 171 11.27 -13.12 9.73
CA PHE A 171 9.93 -13.19 10.36
C PHE A 171 9.94 -13.30 11.89
N SER A 172 11.11 -13.26 12.51
CA SER A 172 11.28 -13.41 13.94
C SER A 172 10.95 -12.10 14.65
N SER A 173 11.29 -10.99 14.01
CA SER A 173 11.03 -9.66 14.55
C SER A 173 9.68 -9.12 14.10
N TYR A 174 8.93 -8.57 15.04
CA TYR A 174 7.63 -7.99 14.79
C TYR A 174 7.30 -6.86 15.77
N ILE A 175 6.37 -6.01 15.36
CA ILE A 175 5.64 -5.08 16.22
C ILE A 175 4.15 -5.36 16.02
N TRP A 176 3.45 -5.56 17.12
CA TRP A 176 2.00 -5.63 17.15
C TRP A 176 1.46 -4.54 18.06
N TYR A 177 0.52 -3.75 17.55
CA TYR A 177 -0.10 -2.67 18.27
C TYR A 177 -1.62 -2.67 18.08
N THR A 178 -2.34 -2.47 19.18
CA THR A 178 -3.77 -2.19 19.20
C THR A 178 -4.04 -0.91 19.97
N LYS A 179 -4.99 -0.11 19.50
CA LYS A 179 -5.35 1.17 20.12
C LYS A 179 -6.38 1.04 21.25
N ASP A 180 -7.30 0.08 21.12
CA ASP A 180 -8.38 -0.15 22.09
C ASP A 180 -8.67 -1.67 22.23
N PRO A 181 -8.26 -2.32 23.34
CA PRO A 181 -7.44 -1.75 24.42
C PRO A 181 -6.01 -1.42 23.93
N PRO A 182 -5.34 -0.40 24.49
CA PRO A 182 -4.00 -0.02 24.07
C PRO A 182 -2.98 -1.11 24.45
N THR A 183 -2.53 -1.89 23.45
CA THR A 183 -1.54 -2.95 23.64
C THR A 183 -0.40 -2.74 22.67
N PHE A 184 0.84 -2.92 23.12
CA PHE A 184 2.02 -2.86 22.27
C PHE A 184 2.94 -4.01 22.64
N GLU A 185 3.20 -4.87 21.68
CA GLU A 185 4.13 -5.98 21.78
C GLU A 185 5.16 -5.84 20.67
N ALA A 186 6.44 -6.05 21.01
CA ALA A 186 7.50 -6.07 20.02
C ALA A 186 8.48 -7.19 20.35
N ASN A 187 8.87 -7.94 19.33
CA ASN A 187 9.98 -8.86 19.37
C ASN A 187 11.03 -8.34 18.39
N ILE A 188 12.25 -8.12 18.86
CA ILE A 188 13.37 -7.71 18.04
C ILE A 188 14.45 -8.76 18.27
N ALA A 189 14.63 -9.67 17.32
CA ALA A 189 15.71 -10.64 17.40
C ALA A 189 17.03 -9.87 17.33
N GLU A 190 17.88 -10.04 18.34
CA GLU A 190 19.26 -9.59 18.28
C GLU A 190 19.98 -10.49 17.27
N SER A 191 20.61 -9.89 16.26
CA SER A 191 21.57 -10.62 15.45
C SER A 191 22.65 -11.12 16.40
N GLU A 192 22.82 -12.43 16.51
CA GLU A 192 24.04 -13.01 17.06
C GLU A 192 25.20 -12.50 16.19
N GLU A 193 25.84 -11.39 16.61
CA GLU A 193 27.16 -11.05 16.08
C GLU A 193 28.08 -12.19 16.50
N SER A 194 28.43 -13.03 15.53
CA SER A 194 29.47 -14.04 15.67
C SER A 194 30.75 -13.33 16.13
N VAL A 195 31.10 -13.53 17.39
CA VAL A 195 32.39 -13.14 17.94
C VAL A 195 33.44 -14.08 17.31
N ASP A 196 34.18 -13.57 16.34
CA ASP A 196 35.45 -14.14 15.86
C ASP A 196 36.60 -13.14 16.06
#